data_AF-A0A921EPF7-F1
#
_entry.id   AF-A0A921EPF7-F1
#
_cell.length_a   1.000
_cell.length_b   1.000
_cell.length_c   1.000
_cell.angle_alpha   90.00
_cell.angle_beta   90.00
_cell.angle_gamma   90.00
#
_symmetry.space_group_name_H-M   'P 1'
#
loop_
_entity.id
_entity.type
_entity.pdbx_description
1 polymer ?
#
loop_
_entity_poly.entity_id
_entity_poly.type
_entity_poly.pdbx_seq_one_letter_code
_entity_poly.pdbx_strand_id
1 'polypeptide(L)'
;MTRLERAAWAPIAEAHRAEVEEELADVVRRRDRGEKHPIDDFLFHYYNLRPSHLAQWHPGVGITLLDAPEYESRPLYRLANAEAEVDLELFLQKRGGTLQTAHRLLAAAAAATPRFGCFGMHEWAMVYRLQPGETRHPYLKLRFPPDELAAIVEEVGCRCSHFDAFRFFTEPAKPLNLLVPTREGQAELDQPGCLHVNMDLYKW
;
A
#
# COMPACT_ATOMS: atom_id res chain seq x y z
N MET A 1 -12.17 -5.93 28.65
CA MET A 1 -11.25 -4.84 28.28
C MET A 1 -9.99 -5.00 29.11
N THR A 2 -8.85 -5.00 28.44
CA THR A 2 -7.54 -5.18 29.09
C THR A 2 -7.03 -3.80 29.51
N ARG A 3 -6.50 -3.66 30.71
CA ARG A 3 -5.94 -2.40 31.22
C ARG A 3 -4.45 -2.57 31.44
N LEU A 4 -3.64 -1.62 30.98
CA LEU A 4 -2.20 -1.64 31.13
C LEU A 4 -1.75 -0.48 32.01
N GLU A 5 -1.02 -0.79 33.09
CA GLU A 5 -0.33 0.20 33.91
C GLU A 5 0.81 0.86 33.13
N ARG A 6 1.15 2.13 33.43
CA ARG A 6 2.26 2.85 32.78
C ARG A 6 3.56 2.04 32.80
N ALA A 7 3.88 1.40 33.93
CA ALA A 7 5.06 0.57 34.07
C ALA A 7 5.09 -0.64 33.12
N ALA A 8 3.93 -1.09 32.61
CA ALA A 8 3.82 -2.21 31.69
C ALA A 8 3.86 -1.75 30.22
N TRP A 9 3.16 -0.67 29.85
CA TRP A 9 3.05 -0.27 28.44
C TRP A 9 4.13 0.70 27.97
N ALA A 10 4.62 1.59 28.84
CA ALA A 10 5.61 2.60 28.44
C ALA A 10 6.92 1.96 27.93
N PRO A 11 7.46 0.88 28.54
CA PRO A 11 8.63 0.19 27.99
C PRO A 11 8.38 -0.45 26.63
N ILE A 12 7.16 -0.95 26.37
CA ILE A 12 6.80 -1.53 25.06
C ILE A 12 6.76 -0.44 23.99
N ALA A 13 6.14 0.70 24.31
CA ALA A 13 6.08 1.84 23.41
C ALA A 13 7.47 2.40 23.08
N GLU A 14 8.36 2.44 24.06
CA GLU A 14 9.75 2.86 23.91
C GLU A 14 10.54 1.88 23.03
N ALA A 15 10.44 0.58 23.31
CA ALA A 15 11.12 -0.46 22.55
C ALA A 15 10.69 -0.47 21.08
N HIS A 16 9.38 -0.36 20.82
CA HIS A 16 8.84 -0.22 19.46
C HIS A 16 9.43 1.00 18.74
N ARG A 17 9.47 2.15 19.43
CA ARG A 17 10.05 3.36 18.84
C ARG A 17 11.52 3.16 18.49
N ALA A 18 12.32 2.62 19.41
CA ALA A 18 13.74 2.38 19.20
C ALA A 18 14.00 1.42 18.02
N GLU A 19 13.27 0.30 17.95
CA GLU A 19 13.38 -0.69 16.87
C GLU A 19 13.06 -0.07 15.50
N VAL A 20 11.96 0.69 15.41
CA VAL A 20 11.56 1.33 14.16
C VAL A 20 12.51 2.46 13.77
N GLU A 21 12.99 3.26 14.73
CA GLU A 21 13.95 4.33 14.47
C GLU A 21 15.30 3.78 13.98
N GLU A 22 15.76 2.65 14.52
CA GLU A 22 16.96 1.96 14.05
C GLU A 22 16.79 1.46 12.61
N GLU A 23 15.71 0.73 12.32
CA GLU A 23 15.44 0.19 10.98
C GLU A 23 15.28 1.30 9.93
N LEU A 24 14.69 2.44 10.31
CA LEU A 24 14.44 3.56 9.40
C LEU A 24 15.54 4.62 9.39
N ALA A 25 16.63 4.43 10.15
CA ALA A 25 17.70 5.41 10.29
C ALA A 25 18.30 5.82 8.93
N ASP A 26 18.49 4.83 8.03
CA ASP A 26 19.02 5.07 6.69
C ASP A 26 18.07 5.90 5.82
N VAL A 27 16.78 5.59 5.87
CA VAL A 27 15.72 6.31 5.15
C VAL A 27 15.67 7.77 5.59
N VAL A 28 15.66 8.01 6.91
CA VAL A 28 15.59 9.38 7.47
C VAL A 28 16.83 10.17 7.07
N ARG A 29 18.03 9.61 7.28
CA ARG A 29 19.30 10.26 6.93
C ARG A 29 19.37 10.67 5.45
N ARG A 30 18.97 9.79 4.53
CA ARG A 30 18.97 10.10 3.09
C ARG A 30 17.98 11.21 2.75
N ARG A 31 16.78 11.19 3.35
CA ARG A 31 15.74 12.21 3.12
C ARG A 31 16.18 13.60 3.58
N ASP A 32 16.80 13.70 4.75
CA ASP A 32 17.31 14.96 5.28
C ASP A 32 18.40 15.57 4.39
N ARG A 33 19.11 14.72 3.64
CA ARG A 33 20.17 15.11 2.70
C ARG A 33 19.68 15.24 1.25
N GLY A 34 18.39 14.99 0.99
CA GLY A 34 17.83 14.99 -0.36
C GLY A 34 18.32 13.85 -1.27
N GLU A 35 18.95 12.82 -0.70
CA GLU A 35 19.45 11.64 -1.42
C GLU A 35 18.29 10.72 -1.80
N LYS A 36 18.26 10.24 -3.04
CA LYS A 36 17.19 9.38 -3.56
C LYS A 36 17.57 7.91 -3.47
N HIS A 37 16.62 7.07 -3.06
CA HIS A 37 16.75 5.62 -3.13
C HIS A 37 15.51 5.02 -3.79
N PRO A 38 15.63 4.41 -4.98
CA PRO A 38 14.48 4.11 -5.83
C PRO A 38 13.49 3.10 -5.22
N ILE A 39 13.97 2.18 -4.36
CA ILE A 39 13.12 1.15 -3.74
C ILE A 39 12.46 1.70 -2.47
N ASP A 40 13.27 2.14 -1.51
CA ASP A 40 12.77 2.66 -0.24
C ASP A 40 11.86 3.87 -0.43
N ASP A 41 12.22 4.84 -1.28
CA ASP A 41 11.34 5.98 -1.56
C ASP A 41 10.01 5.52 -2.15
N PHE A 42 10.02 4.49 -3.01
CA PHE A 42 8.80 3.91 -3.56
C PHE A 42 7.89 3.36 -2.46
N LEU A 43 8.41 2.63 -1.46
CA LEU A 43 7.59 2.08 -0.36
C LEU A 43 6.81 3.17 0.37
N PHE A 44 7.47 4.27 0.75
CA PHE A 44 6.80 5.35 1.47
C PHE A 44 5.84 6.17 0.59
N HIS A 45 6.13 6.31 -0.71
CA HIS A 45 5.20 6.97 -1.63
C HIS A 45 3.99 6.09 -1.93
N TYR A 46 4.19 4.79 -2.12
CA TYR A 46 3.15 3.85 -2.51
C TYR A 46 2.18 3.57 -1.36
N TYR A 47 2.69 3.33 -0.14
CA TYR A 47 1.87 3.10 1.05
C TYR A 47 1.46 4.39 1.77
N ASN A 48 1.94 5.56 1.31
CA ASN A 48 1.71 6.86 1.95
C ASN A 48 2.07 6.87 3.44
N LEU A 49 3.19 6.22 3.78
CA LEU A 49 3.67 6.08 5.16
C LEU A 49 4.68 7.17 5.50
N ARG A 50 4.76 7.52 6.78
CA ARG A 50 5.78 8.42 7.33
C ARG A 50 6.59 7.67 8.39
N PRO A 51 7.93 7.77 8.39
CA PRO A 51 8.75 7.14 9.43
C PRO A 51 8.28 7.46 10.84
N SER A 52 7.92 8.72 11.10
CA SER A 52 7.39 9.15 12.40
C SER A 52 6.05 8.53 12.79
N HIS A 53 5.21 8.13 11.83
CA HIS A 53 3.98 7.40 12.13
C HIS A 53 4.26 5.93 12.42
N LEU A 54 5.23 5.31 11.73
CA LEU A 54 5.62 3.92 11.98
C LEU A 54 6.26 3.76 13.37
N ALA A 55 7.02 4.76 13.82
CA ALA A 55 7.64 4.77 15.14
C ALA A 55 6.63 4.98 16.29
N GLN A 56 5.36 5.30 15.99
CA GLN A 56 4.32 5.46 16.99
C GLN A 56 3.71 4.11 17.34
N TRP A 57 3.93 3.66 18.58
CA TRP A 57 3.25 2.50 19.11
C TRP A 57 1.79 2.80 19.44
N HIS A 58 0.92 1.83 19.13
CA HIS A 58 -0.50 1.84 19.43
C HIS A 58 -0.88 0.56 20.21
N PRO A 59 -1.59 0.67 21.35
CA PRO A 59 -2.03 -0.51 22.10
C PRO A 59 -3.06 -1.38 21.37
N GLY A 60 -3.71 -0.87 20.33
CA GLY A 60 -4.81 -1.54 19.65
C GLY A 60 -6.17 -1.36 20.33
N VAL A 61 -7.21 -1.95 19.73
CA VAL A 61 -8.60 -1.84 20.20
C VAL A 61 -8.83 -2.75 21.41
N GLY A 62 -9.60 -2.26 22.40
CA GLY A 62 -9.97 -3.03 23.60
C GLY A 62 -8.94 -3.01 24.73
N ILE A 63 -7.86 -2.22 24.55
CA ILE A 63 -6.84 -1.96 25.56
C ILE A 63 -6.95 -0.50 26.03
N THR A 64 -6.99 -0.33 27.36
CA THR A 64 -6.96 0.98 28.03
C THR A 64 -5.60 1.17 28.70
N LEU A 65 -4.94 2.29 28.41
CA LEU A 65 -3.67 2.69 29.03
C LEU A 65 -3.94 3.56 30.24
N LEU A 66 -3.32 3.23 31.37
CA LEU A 66 -3.41 4.01 32.60
C LEU A 66 -2.26 5.02 32.67
N ASP A 67 -2.57 6.20 33.22
CA ASP A 67 -1.67 7.35 33.31
C ASP A 67 -1.03 7.66 31.95
N ALA A 68 -1.83 8.05 30.96
CA ALA A 68 -1.39 8.23 29.57
C ALA A 68 -1.76 9.60 28.96
N PRO A 69 -1.45 10.75 29.63
CA PRO A 69 -1.78 12.09 29.13
C PRO A 69 -1.21 12.39 27.74
N GLU A 70 -0.12 11.74 27.31
CA GLU A 70 0.47 11.92 25.98
C GLU A 70 -0.44 11.44 24.83
N TYR A 71 -1.51 10.72 25.13
CA TYR A 71 -2.50 10.29 24.14
C TYR A 71 -3.64 11.29 23.93
N GLU A 72 -3.75 12.36 24.73
CA GLU A 72 -4.81 13.38 24.59
C GLU A 72 -4.80 14.06 23.23
N SER A 73 -3.60 14.38 22.73
CA SER A 73 -3.41 15.06 21.44
C SER A 73 -3.44 14.12 20.24
N ARG A 74 -3.52 12.80 20.48
CA ARG A 74 -3.46 11.81 19.40
C ARG A 74 -4.83 11.65 18.74
N PRO A 75 -4.93 11.73 17.40
CA PRO A 75 -6.18 11.46 16.71
C PRO A 75 -6.71 10.06 17.06
N LEU A 76 -8.03 9.93 17.14
CA LEU A 76 -8.72 8.64 17.33
C LEU A 76 -8.51 8.01 18.71
N TYR A 77 -8.04 8.78 19.69
CA TYR A 77 -8.01 8.41 21.10
C TYR A 77 -9.00 9.26 21.89
N ARG A 78 -9.58 8.65 22.92
CA ARG A 78 -10.33 9.35 23.97
C ARG A 78 -9.55 9.24 25.28
N LEU A 79 -9.46 10.35 26.01
CA LEU A 79 -8.84 10.41 27.33
C LEU A 79 -9.91 10.74 28.38
N ALA A 80 -9.98 9.96 29.45
CA ALA A 80 -10.82 10.24 30.62
C ALA A 80 -10.12 9.77 31.89
N ASN A 81 -10.07 10.61 32.93
CA ASN A 81 -9.41 10.28 34.21
C ASN A 81 -7.95 9.80 34.07
N ALA A 82 -7.18 10.40 33.16
CA ALA A 82 -5.82 9.99 32.78
C ALA A 82 -5.72 8.58 32.16
N GLU A 83 -6.84 8.01 31.73
CA GLU A 83 -6.89 6.74 31.01
C GLU A 83 -7.15 6.98 29.53
N ALA A 84 -6.31 6.40 28.66
CA ALA A 84 -6.40 6.55 27.23
C ALA A 84 -6.79 5.24 26.56
N GLU A 85 -7.71 5.31 25.59
CA GLU A 85 -8.02 4.19 24.73
C GLU A 85 -8.45 4.67 23.34
N VAL A 86 -8.44 3.76 22.37
CA VAL A 86 -8.92 4.06 21.02
C VAL A 86 -10.41 4.43 21.10
N ASP A 87 -10.74 5.60 20.57
CA ASP A 87 -12.13 6.00 20.36
C ASP A 87 -12.69 5.22 19.17
N LEU A 88 -13.29 4.06 19.48
CA LEU A 88 -13.79 3.14 18.46
C LEU A 88 -14.95 3.74 17.66
N GLU A 89 -15.80 4.57 18.28
CA GLU A 89 -16.92 5.20 17.59
C GLU A 89 -16.40 6.21 16.56
N LEU A 90 -15.49 7.09 16.96
CA LEU A 90 -14.85 8.05 16.06
C LEU A 90 -14.02 7.33 14.99
N PHE A 91 -13.33 6.25 15.34
CA PHE A 91 -12.58 5.43 14.40
C PHE A 91 -13.49 4.85 13.33
N LEU A 92 -14.58 4.19 13.69
CA LEU A 92 -15.53 3.62 12.75
C LEU A 92 -16.24 4.69 11.91
N GLN A 93 -16.54 5.86 12.48
CA GLN A 93 -17.08 6.99 11.73
C GLN A 93 -16.11 7.45 10.64
N LYS A 94 -14.80 7.54 10.94
CA LYS A 94 -13.78 8.05 10.00
C LYS A 94 -13.20 7.00 9.06
N ARG A 95 -13.19 5.72 9.46
CA ARG A 95 -12.48 4.63 8.79
C ARG A 95 -13.35 3.42 8.46
N GLY A 96 -14.63 3.41 8.85
CA GLY A 96 -15.53 2.28 8.62
C GLY A 96 -15.64 1.87 7.15
N GLY A 97 -15.73 2.83 6.22
CA GLY A 97 -15.72 2.53 4.78
C GLY A 97 -14.40 1.91 4.30
N THR A 98 -13.27 2.34 4.86
CA THR A 98 -11.95 1.74 4.60
C THR A 98 -11.88 0.31 5.10
N LEU A 99 -12.34 0.03 6.32
CA LEU A 99 -12.38 -1.32 6.89
C LEU A 99 -13.28 -2.26 6.08
N GLN A 100 -14.46 -1.79 5.67
CA GLN A 100 -15.37 -2.56 4.82
C GLN A 100 -14.73 -2.90 3.47
N THR A 101 -14.04 -1.93 2.87
CA THR A 101 -13.31 -2.13 1.61
C THR A 101 -12.17 -3.12 1.79
N ALA A 102 -11.33 -2.94 2.82
CA ALA A 102 -10.23 -3.84 3.14
C ALA A 102 -10.72 -5.27 3.39
N HIS A 103 -11.72 -5.44 4.25
CA HIS A 103 -12.31 -6.74 4.53
C HIS A 103 -12.84 -7.42 3.26
N ARG A 104 -13.58 -6.69 2.41
CA ARG A 104 -14.09 -7.23 1.14
C ARG A 104 -12.95 -7.70 0.23
N LEU A 105 -11.91 -6.88 0.04
CA LEU A 105 -10.79 -7.20 -0.83
C LEU A 105 -9.95 -8.37 -0.30
N LEU A 106 -9.62 -8.35 1.00
CA LEU A 106 -8.84 -9.40 1.66
C LEU A 106 -9.58 -10.74 1.65
N ALA A 107 -10.88 -10.74 1.95
CA ALA A 107 -11.69 -11.96 1.93
C ALA A 107 -11.79 -12.55 0.51
N ALA A 108 -12.02 -11.70 -0.50
CA ALA A 108 -12.09 -12.15 -1.89
C ALA A 108 -10.74 -12.71 -2.38
N ALA A 109 -9.64 -12.02 -2.09
CA ALA A 109 -8.30 -12.47 -2.45
C ALA A 109 -7.94 -13.78 -1.77
N ALA A 110 -8.25 -13.94 -0.48
CA ALA A 110 -7.98 -15.16 0.28
C ALA A 110 -8.80 -16.37 -0.20
N ALA A 111 -10.01 -16.15 -0.71
CA ALA A 111 -10.88 -17.21 -1.23
C ALA A 111 -10.55 -17.62 -2.68
N ALA A 112 -9.84 -16.79 -3.43
CA ALA A 112 -9.55 -17.02 -4.85
C ALA A 112 -8.36 -17.97 -5.07
N THR A 113 -8.44 -18.81 -6.11
CA THR A 113 -7.29 -19.61 -6.55
C THR A 113 -6.29 -18.71 -7.30
N PRO A 114 -5.00 -18.70 -6.93
CA PRO A 114 -4.03 -17.80 -7.55
C PRO A 114 -3.74 -18.18 -9.01
N ARG A 115 -3.58 -17.14 -9.86
CA ARG A 115 -3.22 -17.24 -11.27
C ARG A 115 -1.92 -16.48 -11.54
N PHE A 116 -0.93 -17.17 -12.10
CA PHE A 116 0.44 -16.65 -12.28
C PHE A 116 0.78 -16.30 -13.75
N GLY A 117 -0.22 -16.11 -14.60
CA GLY A 117 -0.04 -15.97 -16.05
C GLY A 117 0.12 -14.55 -16.59
N CYS A 118 0.29 -13.52 -15.74
CA CYS A 118 0.41 -12.14 -16.20
C CYS A 118 1.75 -11.86 -16.90
N PHE A 119 2.83 -12.53 -16.49
CA PHE A 119 4.20 -12.39 -17.03
C PHE A 119 4.72 -10.94 -17.12
N GLY A 120 4.23 -10.03 -16.28
CA GLY A 120 4.59 -8.61 -16.34
C GLY A 120 4.09 -7.90 -17.61
N MET A 121 3.11 -8.47 -18.32
CA MET A 121 2.58 -7.86 -19.55
C MET A 121 1.93 -6.50 -19.31
N HIS A 122 1.52 -6.21 -18.08
CA HIS A 122 0.94 -4.92 -17.75
C HIS A 122 1.97 -3.77 -17.83
N GLU A 123 3.26 -3.96 -17.49
CA GLU A 123 4.27 -2.91 -17.68
C GLU A 123 4.50 -2.61 -19.16
N TRP A 124 4.54 -3.64 -20.01
CA TRP A 124 4.70 -3.48 -21.46
C TRP A 124 3.48 -2.78 -22.07
N ALA A 125 2.27 -3.09 -21.60
CA ALA A 125 1.04 -2.44 -22.04
C ALA A 125 0.96 -0.95 -21.65
N MET A 126 1.60 -0.53 -20.56
CA MET A 126 1.67 0.89 -20.16
C MET A 126 2.52 1.75 -21.10
N VAL A 127 3.40 1.13 -21.90
CA VAL A 127 4.27 1.83 -22.86
C VAL A 127 4.03 1.41 -24.31
N TYR A 128 3.03 0.57 -24.55
CA TYR A 128 2.69 0.03 -25.86
C TYR A 128 2.35 1.15 -26.85
N ARG A 129 3.12 1.20 -27.95
CA ARG A 129 3.04 2.19 -29.05
C ARG A 129 3.18 3.65 -28.61
N LEU A 130 3.80 3.90 -27.47
CA LEU A 130 4.23 5.25 -27.11
C LEU A 130 5.39 5.71 -28.00
N GLN A 131 5.35 6.98 -28.37
CA GLN A 131 6.44 7.64 -29.08
C GLN A 131 7.59 7.96 -28.12
N PRO A 132 8.82 8.13 -28.64
CA PRO A 132 9.96 8.59 -27.84
C PRO A 132 9.61 9.88 -27.07
N GLY A 133 9.83 9.86 -25.75
CA GLY A 133 9.53 10.99 -24.87
C GLY A 133 8.15 10.97 -24.23
N GLU A 134 7.23 10.10 -24.65
CA GLU A 134 5.88 9.99 -24.05
C GLU A 134 5.84 9.11 -22.79
N THR A 135 6.90 8.34 -22.52
CA THR A 135 6.99 7.52 -21.31
C THR A 135 7.08 8.39 -20.06
N ARG A 136 6.46 7.96 -18.96
CA ARG A 136 6.50 8.66 -17.66
C ARG A 136 7.93 8.87 -17.11
N HIS A 137 8.87 8.00 -17.48
CA HIS A 137 10.28 8.06 -17.08
C HIS A 137 11.18 8.18 -18.32
N PRO A 138 11.16 9.32 -19.04
CA PRO A 138 11.82 9.47 -20.35
C PRO A 138 13.36 9.38 -20.27
N TYR A 139 13.92 9.46 -19.06
CA TYR A 139 15.34 9.29 -18.79
C TYR A 139 15.79 7.83 -18.69
N LEU A 140 14.86 6.87 -18.61
CA LEU A 140 15.17 5.44 -18.61
C LEU A 140 15.02 4.87 -20.01
N LYS A 141 15.96 4.01 -20.41
CA LYS A 141 15.87 3.28 -21.67
C LYS A 141 14.97 2.06 -21.50
N LEU A 142 14.07 1.84 -22.45
CA LEU A 142 13.31 0.60 -22.54
C LEU A 142 14.24 -0.57 -22.87
N ARG A 143 13.86 -1.78 -22.43
CA ARG A 143 14.63 -3.00 -22.68
C ARG A 143 14.59 -3.43 -24.15
N PHE A 144 13.46 -3.19 -24.82
CA PHE A 144 13.28 -3.42 -26.25
C PHE A 144 12.96 -2.10 -26.97
N PRO A 145 13.30 -1.98 -28.26
CA PRO A 145 12.78 -0.93 -29.12
C PRO A 145 11.23 -0.95 -29.16
N PRO A 146 10.57 0.19 -29.45
CA PRO A 146 9.10 0.27 -29.46
C PRO A 146 8.40 -0.76 -30.34
N ASP A 147 8.93 -1.06 -31.53
CA ASP A 147 8.30 -2.00 -32.47
C ASP A 147 8.39 -3.45 -31.98
N GLU A 148 9.54 -3.85 -31.43
CA GLU A 148 9.72 -5.18 -30.85
C GLU A 148 8.87 -5.35 -29.59
N LEU A 149 8.78 -4.31 -28.75
CA LEU A 149 7.88 -4.27 -27.61
C LEU A 149 6.42 -4.46 -28.03
N ALA A 150 5.99 -3.76 -29.10
CA ALA A 150 4.63 -3.87 -29.61
C ALA A 150 4.33 -5.29 -30.09
N ALA A 151 5.25 -5.91 -30.83
CA ALA A 151 5.11 -7.30 -31.26
C ALA A 151 4.98 -8.28 -30.08
N ILE A 152 5.75 -8.10 -29.00
CA ILE A 152 5.63 -8.91 -27.78
C ILE A 152 4.24 -8.76 -27.14
N VAL A 153 3.73 -7.53 -27.04
CA VAL A 153 2.39 -7.28 -26.48
C VAL A 153 1.29 -7.91 -27.33
N GLU A 154 1.41 -7.82 -28.65
CA GLU A 154 0.45 -8.39 -29.61
C GLU A 154 0.48 -9.92 -29.62
N GLU A 155 1.67 -10.54 -29.49
CA GLU A 155 1.84 -11.99 -29.46
C GLU A 155 1.39 -12.61 -28.13
N VAL A 156 1.84 -12.06 -27.01
CA VAL A 156 1.58 -12.64 -25.68
C VAL A 156 0.19 -12.25 -25.17
N GLY A 157 -0.30 -11.06 -25.54
CA GLY A 157 -1.54 -10.49 -25.03
C GLY A 157 -1.47 -10.10 -23.55
N CYS A 158 -2.47 -9.34 -23.09
CA CYS A 158 -2.55 -8.89 -21.70
C CYS A 158 -3.66 -9.63 -20.93
N ARG A 159 -3.45 -9.88 -19.64
CA ARG A 159 -4.46 -10.46 -18.74
C ARG A 159 -4.37 -9.86 -17.34
N CYS A 160 -4.08 -8.56 -17.30
CA CYS A 160 -4.04 -7.78 -16.08
C CYS A 160 -5.45 -7.76 -15.47
N SER A 161 -5.55 -8.22 -14.23
CA SER A 161 -6.80 -8.23 -13.48
C SER A 161 -6.93 -7.04 -12.52
N HIS A 162 -5.85 -6.25 -12.40
CA HIS A 162 -5.71 -5.25 -11.35
C HIS A 162 -5.99 -3.86 -11.90
N PHE A 163 -7.02 -3.20 -11.35
CA PHE A 163 -7.49 -1.92 -11.88
C PHE A 163 -6.45 -0.81 -11.84
N ASP A 164 -5.69 -0.68 -10.74
CA ASP A 164 -4.70 0.40 -10.61
C ASP A 164 -3.52 0.25 -11.56
N ALA A 165 -3.22 -0.96 -12.05
CA ALA A 165 -2.28 -1.17 -13.14
C ALA A 165 -2.95 -0.94 -14.51
N PHE A 166 -4.14 -1.51 -14.72
CA PHE A 166 -4.87 -1.44 -15.99
C PHE A 166 -5.18 0.00 -16.42
N ARG A 167 -5.54 0.89 -15.48
CA ARG A 167 -5.85 2.30 -15.81
C ARG A 167 -4.67 3.09 -16.38
N PHE A 168 -3.45 2.57 -16.30
CA PHE A 168 -2.25 3.17 -16.90
C PHE A 168 -1.90 2.58 -18.27
N PHE A 169 -2.66 1.62 -18.78
CA PHE A 169 -2.47 1.13 -20.14
C PHE A 169 -2.63 2.26 -21.13
N THR A 170 -1.85 2.24 -22.20
CA THR A 170 -2.11 3.13 -23.33
C THR A 170 -3.49 2.79 -23.91
N GLU A 171 -4.19 3.79 -24.45
CA GLU A 171 -5.51 3.56 -25.09
C GLU A 171 -5.49 2.40 -26.10
N PRO A 172 -4.49 2.26 -27.00
CA PRO A 172 -4.46 1.12 -27.92
C PRO A 172 -4.11 -0.22 -27.26
N ALA A 173 -3.55 -0.25 -26.04
CA ALA A 173 -3.28 -1.49 -25.30
C ALA A 173 -4.49 -2.04 -24.54
N LYS A 174 -5.41 -1.16 -24.10
CA LYS A 174 -6.62 -1.57 -23.36
C LYS A 174 -7.42 -2.70 -24.03
N PRO A 175 -7.73 -2.65 -25.34
CA PRO A 175 -8.48 -3.73 -26.01
C PRO A 175 -7.70 -5.04 -26.14
N LEU A 176 -6.38 -5.04 -25.92
CA LEU A 176 -5.55 -6.26 -25.94
C LEU A 176 -5.57 -7.01 -24.59
N ASN A 177 -6.18 -6.42 -23.56
CA ASN A 177 -6.33 -7.07 -22.27
C ASN A 177 -7.56 -7.98 -22.26
N LEU A 178 -7.38 -9.22 -21.83
CA LEU A 178 -8.46 -10.21 -21.70
C LEU A 178 -9.59 -9.73 -20.77
N LEU A 179 -9.25 -8.91 -19.79
CA LEU A 179 -10.16 -8.38 -18.78
C LEU A 179 -10.35 -6.88 -18.97
N VAL A 180 -11.46 -6.34 -18.49
CA VAL A 180 -11.66 -4.89 -18.37
C VAL A 180 -11.86 -4.53 -16.90
N PRO A 181 -10.78 -4.47 -16.09
CA PRO A 181 -10.88 -4.11 -14.69
C PRO A 181 -11.53 -2.74 -14.49
N THR A 182 -12.41 -2.66 -13.49
CA THR A 182 -12.99 -1.42 -12.97
C THR A 182 -12.71 -1.31 -11.48
N ARG A 183 -12.85 -0.11 -10.90
CA ARG A 183 -12.70 0.06 -9.45
C ARG A 183 -13.79 -0.69 -8.70
N GLU A 184 -15.00 -0.65 -9.23
CA GLU A 184 -16.18 -1.28 -8.64
C GLU A 184 -16.05 -2.81 -8.64
N GLY A 185 -15.49 -3.37 -9.72
CA GLY A 185 -15.27 -4.81 -9.89
C GLY A 185 -13.94 -5.33 -9.31
N GLN A 186 -13.27 -4.54 -8.47
CA GLN A 186 -11.93 -4.86 -7.99
C GLN A 186 -11.91 -6.17 -7.18
N ALA A 187 -12.90 -6.38 -6.30
CA ALA A 187 -12.93 -7.57 -5.44
C ALA A 187 -13.14 -8.86 -6.24
N GLU A 188 -13.86 -8.78 -7.35
CA GLU A 188 -14.18 -9.90 -8.23
C GLU A 188 -13.03 -10.24 -9.18
N LEU A 189 -12.27 -9.22 -9.60
CA LEU A 189 -11.25 -9.36 -10.63
C LEU A 189 -9.85 -9.54 -10.06
N ASP A 190 -9.47 -8.82 -8.99
CA ASP A 190 -8.12 -8.87 -8.42
C ASP A 190 -7.69 -10.33 -8.18
N GLN A 191 -6.57 -10.72 -8.78
CA GLN A 191 -6.03 -12.06 -8.70
C GLN A 191 -4.91 -12.13 -7.67
N PRO A 192 -4.98 -13.04 -6.67
CA PRO A 192 -3.95 -13.13 -5.62
C PRO A 192 -2.61 -13.68 -6.14
N GLY A 193 -2.54 -14.16 -7.39
CA GLY A 193 -1.26 -14.48 -8.04
C GLY A 193 -0.56 -13.27 -8.68
N CYS A 194 -1.21 -12.11 -8.74
CA CYS A 194 -0.64 -10.87 -9.28
C CYS A 194 0.21 -10.15 -8.23
N LEU A 195 1.44 -9.76 -8.59
CA LEU A 195 2.32 -8.97 -7.73
C LEU A 195 1.63 -7.69 -7.22
N HIS A 196 0.95 -6.95 -8.12
CA HIS A 196 0.33 -5.67 -7.77
C HIS A 196 -0.84 -5.82 -6.80
N VAL A 197 -1.60 -6.92 -6.92
CA VAL A 197 -2.66 -7.21 -5.94
C VAL A 197 -2.04 -7.48 -4.57
N ASN A 198 -0.96 -8.27 -4.51
CA ASN A 198 -0.28 -8.56 -3.24
C ASN A 198 0.31 -7.30 -2.61
N MET A 199 0.88 -6.39 -3.41
CA MET A 199 1.34 -5.08 -2.93
C MET A 199 0.19 -4.27 -2.33
N ASP A 200 -0.99 -4.29 -2.94
CA ASP A 200 -2.18 -3.64 -2.39
C ASP A 200 -2.66 -4.25 -1.07
N LEU A 201 -2.48 -5.57 -0.86
CA LEU A 201 -2.91 -6.22 0.39
C LEU A 201 -2.10 -5.74 1.61
N TYR A 202 -0.86 -5.28 1.43
CA TYR A 202 -0.04 -4.71 2.51
C TYR A 202 -0.46 -3.29 2.93
N LYS A 203 -1.42 -2.66 2.24
CA LYS A 203 -1.94 -1.34 2.63
C LYS A 203 -2.84 -1.38 3.87
N TRP A 204 -3.31 -2.55 4.26
CA TRP A 204 -4.35 -2.75 5.27
C TRP A 204 -3.80 -3.26 6.60
#